data_AF-A0A182ELF6-F1
#
_entry.id   AF-A0A182ELF6-F1
#
_cell.length_a   1.000
_cell.length_b   1.000
_cell.length_c   1.000
_cell.angle_alpha   90.00
_cell.angle_beta   90.00
_cell.angle_gamma   90.00
#
_symmetry.space_group_name_H-M   'P 1'
#
loop_
_entity.id
_entity.type
_entity.pdbx_description
1 polymer ?
#
loop_
_entity_poly.entity_id
_entity_poly.type
_entity_poly.pdbx_seq_one_letter_code
_entity_poly.pdbx_strand_id
1 'polypeptide(L)' 'MYLYVEKVNRLEKELDELIDDWKDELDPRVPDKNAWVPEEEAEQFQKFMEQAKRERRERDALKRQEEIEDGMWDE' A
#
# COMPACT_ATOMS: atom_id res chain seq x y z
N MET A 1 5.95 3.62 30.79
CA MET A 1 7.08 3.54 29.82
C MET A 1 7.03 2.27 28.98
N TYR A 2 6.77 1.09 29.57
CA TYR A 2 6.59 -0.19 28.84
C TYR A 2 5.57 -0.13 27.69
N LEU A 3 4.39 0.46 27.91
CA LEU A 3 3.35 0.62 26.87
C LEU A 3 3.81 1.45 25.65
N TYR A 4 4.70 2.42 25.85
CA TYR A 4 5.23 3.23 24.75
C TYR A 4 6.21 2.42 23.89
N VAL A 5 7.08 1.63 24.54
CA VAL A 5 8.05 0.76 23.85
C VAL A 5 7.32 -0.33 23.05
N GLU A 6 6.29 -0.96 23.63
CA GLU A 6 5.47 -1.94 22.92
C GLU A 6 4.77 -1.35 21.69
N LYS A 7 4.26 -0.12 21.80
CA LYS A 7 3.62 0.56 20.67
C LYS A 7 4.61 0.94 19.57
N VAL A 8 5.81 1.40 19.93
CA VAL A 8 6.87 1.71 18.95
C VAL A 8 7.33 0.45 18.24
N ASN A 9 7.61 -0.63 18.97
CA ASN A 9 8.00 -1.91 18.38
C ASN A 9 6.93 -2.48 17.44
N ARG A 10 5.64 -2.22 17.74
CA ARG A 10 4.55 -2.59 16.85
C ARG A 10 4.56 -1.76 15.57
N LEU A 11 4.72 -0.44 15.69
CA LEU A 11 4.80 0.46 14.55
C LEU A 11 5.99 0.15 13.65
N GLU A 12 7.15 -0.20 14.22
CA GLU A 12 8.33 -0.62 13.42
C GLU A 12 8.04 -1.88 12.60
N LYS A 13 7.28 -2.84 13.15
CA LYS A 13 6.89 -4.06 12.43
C LYS A 13 5.83 -3.79 11.34
N GLU A 14 4.92 -2.86 11.60
CA GLU A 14 3.83 -2.50 10.67
C GLU A 14 4.25 -1.38 9.69
N LEU A 15 5.48 -0.85 9.80
CA LEU A 15 5.90 0.35 9.06
C LEU A 15 5.81 0.17 7.54
N ASP A 16 6.29 -0.96 7.02
CA ASP A 16 6.28 -1.23 5.58
C ASP A 16 4.85 -1.32 5.04
N GLU A 17 3.96 -2.00 5.77
CA GLU A 17 2.54 -2.11 5.41
C GLU A 17 1.85 -0.73 5.45
N LEU A 18 2.14 0.08 6.47
CA LEU A 18 1.61 1.43 6.60
C LEU A 18 2.09 2.35 5.47
N ILE A 19 3.34 2.22 5.03
CA ILE A 19 3.87 2.96 3.90
C ILE A 19 3.16 2.54 2.61
N ASP A 20 2.92 1.24 2.42
CA ASP A 20 2.19 0.77 1.25
C ASP A 20 0.74 1.25 1.27
N ASP A 21 0.03 1.15 2.38
CA ASP A 21 -1.34 1.66 2.47
C ASP A 21 -1.39 3.17 2.21
N TRP A 22 -0.43 3.92 2.71
CA TRP A 22 -0.31 5.36 2.44
C TRP A 22 -0.08 5.65 0.95
N LYS A 23 0.77 4.88 0.27
CA LYS A 23 0.99 5.01 -1.18
C LYS A 23 -0.24 4.63 -1.99
N ASP A 24 -0.99 3.61 -1.57
CA ASP A 24 -2.26 3.24 -2.21
C ASP A 24 -3.27 4.38 -2.13
N GLU A 25 -3.37 5.07 -0.99
CA GLU A 25 -4.29 6.21 -0.82
C GLU A 25 -3.91 7.43 -1.66
N LEU A 26 -2.63 7.56 -2.04
CA LEU A 26 -2.14 8.67 -2.86
C LEU A 26 -2.12 8.37 -4.37
N ASP A 27 -2.19 7.10 -4.79
CA ASP A 27 -2.17 6.76 -6.22
C ASP A 27 -3.56 7.05 -6.84
N PRO A 28 -3.67 7.97 -7.81
CA PRO A 28 -4.95 8.30 -8.46
C PRO A 28 -5.58 7.14 -9.24
N ARG A 29 -4.84 6.04 -9.47
CA ARG A 29 -5.32 4.82 -10.11
C ARG A 29 -6.01 3.88 -9.12
N VAL A 30 -5.79 4.08 -7.82
CA VAL A 30 -6.51 3.37 -6.75
C VAL A 30 -7.75 4.19 -6.41
N PRO A 31 -8.96 3.59 -6.46
CA PRO A 31 -10.17 4.33 -6.10
C PRO A 31 -10.14 4.83 -4.65
N ASP A 32 -10.87 5.91 -4.36
CA ASP A 32 -10.96 6.43 -2.99
C ASP A 32 -11.75 5.45 -2.11
N LYS A 33 -11.13 4.99 -1.02
CA LYS A 33 -11.75 4.10 -0.03
C LYS A 33 -13.00 4.72 0.62
N ASN A 34 -13.12 6.04 0.60
CA ASN A 34 -14.25 6.78 1.18
C ASN A 34 -15.32 7.14 0.14
N ALA A 35 -15.15 6.72 -1.13
CA ALA A 35 -16.16 6.93 -2.15
C ALA A 35 -17.46 6.23 -1.73
N TRP A 36 -18.58 6.94 -1.87
CA TRP A 36 -19.88 6.33 -1.67
C TRP A 36 -20.19 5.40 -2.83
N VAL A 37 -20.54 4.14 -2.52
CA VAL A 37 -20.85 3.09 -3.48
C VAL A 37 -22.20 2.46 -3.12
N PRO A 38 -23.10 2.23 -4.08
CA PRO A 38 -24.32 1.47 -3.84
C PRO A 38 -24.03 0.08 -3.26
N GLU A 39 -24.87 -0.40 -2.34
CA GLU A 39 -24.67 -1.72 -1.69
C GLU A 39 -24.59 -2.86 -2.71
N GLU A 40 -25.34 -2.77 -3.81
CA GLU A 40 -25.36 -3.73 -4.92
C GLU A 40 -23.99 -3.85 -5.62
N GLU A 41 -23.22 -2.76 -5.64
CA GLU A 41 -21.92 -2.65 -6.29
C GLU A 41 -20.75 -2.71 -5.29
N ALA A 42 -21.03 -2.70 -3.98
CA ALA A 42 -20.01 -2.63 -2.94
C ALA A 42 -19.00 -3.79 -3.04
N GLU A 43 -19.47 -5.02 -3.27
CA GLU A 43 -18.57 -6.17 -3.44
C GLU A 43 -17.67 -6.06 -4.68
N GLN A 44 -18.22 -5.55 -5.78
CA GLN A 44 -17.45 -5.36 -7.01
C GLN A 44 -16.43 -4.24 -6.84
N PHE A 45 -16.81 -3.16 -6.15
CA PHE A 45 -15.93 -2.07 -5.82
C PHE A 45 -14.79 -2.51 -4.91
N GLN A 46 -15.05 -3.33 -3.89
CA GLN A 46 -13.99 -3.88 -3.03
C GLN A 46 -13.01 -4.73 -3.83
N LYS A 47 -13.49 -5.60 -4.73
CA LYS A 47 -12.61 -6.39 -5.61
C LYS A 47 -11.78 -5.51 -6.53
N PHE A 48 -12.39 -4.49 -7.12
CA PHE A 48 -11.71 -3.53 -8.00
C PHE A 48 -10.65 -2.72 -7.23
N MET A 49 -10.97 -2.29 -6.02
CA MET A 49 -10.05 -1.63 -5.10
C MET A 49 -8.84 -2.51 -4.77
N GLU A 50 -9.07 -3.75 -4.35
CA GLU A 50 -7.99 -4.71 -4.05
C GLU A 50 -7.10 -4.96 -5.27
N GLN A 51 -7.70 -5.09 -6.45
CA GLN A 51 -6.96 -5.25 -7.70
C GLN A 51 -6.11 -4.02 -8.00
N ALA A 52 -6.66 -2.81 -7.90
CA ALA A 52 -5.94 -1.58 -8.18
C ALA A 52 -4.73 -1.39 -7.24
N LYS A 53 -4.92 -1.67 -5.94
CA LYS A 53 -3.82 -1.66 -4.95
C LYS A 53 -2.73 -2.66 -5.32
N ARG A 54 -3.11 -3.89 -5.68
CA ARG A 54 -2.17 -4.93 -6.07
C ARG A 54 -1.36 -4.52 -7.30
N GLU A 55 -2.01 -4.02 -8.34
CA GLU A 55 -1.34 -3.56 -9.56
C GLU A 55 -0.36 -2.42 -9.27
N ARG A 56 -0.70 -1.49 -8.35
CA ARG A 56 0.23 -0.44 -7.90
C ARG A 56 1.48 -1.05 -7.25
N ARG A 57 1.29 -1.97 -6.29
CA ARG A 57 2.40 -2.62 -5.58
C ARG A 57 3.29 -3.45 -6.52
N GLU A 58 2.71 -4.14 -7.49
CA GLU A 58 3.46 -4.87 -8.52
C GLU A 58 4.32 -3.91 -9.37
N ARG A 59 3.79 -2.74 -9.77
CA ARG A 59 4.58 -1.72 -10.48
C ARG A 59 5.71 -1.15 -9.63
N ASP A 60 5.45 -0.87 -8.36
CA ASP A 60 6.48 -0.36 -7.44
C ASP A 60 7.60 -1.40 -7.25
N ALA A 61 7.25 -2.68 -7.13
CA ALA A 61 8.22 -3.78 -7.02
C ALA A 61 9.06 -3.93 -8.28
N LEU A 62 8.45 -3.87 -9.47
CA LEU A 62 9.16 -3.89 -10.75
C LEU A 62 10.12 -2.70 -10.88
N LYS A 63 9.65 -1.48 -10.59
CA LYS A 63 10.49 -0.28 -10.61
C LYS A 63 11.67 -0.40 -9.66
N ARG A 64 11.46 -0.97 -8.47
CA ARG A 64 12.53 -1.20 -7.50
C ARG A 64 13.55 -2.22 -8.00
N GLN A 65 13.12 -3.29 -8.67
CA GLN A 65 14.01 -4.24 -9.31
C GLN A 65 14.84 -3.58 -10.42
N GLU A 66 14.20 -2.80 -11.28
CA GLU A 66 14.89 -2.03 -12.34
C GLU A 66 15.93 -1.07 -11.73
N GLU A 67 15.59 -0.33 -10.66
CA GLU A 67 16.52 0.57 -9.98
C GLU A 67 17.69 -0.17 -9.32
N ILE A 68 17.48 -1.40 -8.82
CA ILE A 68 18.56 -2.25 -8.30
C ILE A 68 19.48 -2.72 -9.44
N GLU A 69 18.90 -3.17 -10.57
CA GLU A 69 19.66 -3.57 -11.76
C GLU A 69 20.48 -2.42 -12.35
N ASP A 70 19.93 -1.20 -12.34
CA ASP A 70 20.60 0.02 -12.77
C ASP A 70 21.66 0.53 -11.76
N GLY A 71 21.84 -0.16 -10.63
CA GLY A 71 22.83 0.20 -9.60
C GLY A 71 22.49 1.50 -8.86
N MET A 72 21.22 1.90 -8.83
CA MET A 72 20.73 3.10 -8.14
C MET A 72 20.52 2.88 -6.64
N TRP A 73 20.56 1.61 -6.22
CA TRP A 73 20.53 1.18 -4.82
C TRP A 73 21.64 0.14 -4.62
N ASP A 74 22.62 0.44 -3.75
CA ASP A 74 23.57 -0.56 -3.26
C ASP A 74 22.84 -1.52 -2.30
N GLU A 75 23.17 -2.83 -2.38
CA GLU A 75 22.60 -3.93 -1.56
C GLU A 75 22.55 -3.63 -0.05
#